data_AF-A0A6L8U784-F1
#
_entry.id   AF-A0A6L8U784-F1
#
_cell.length_a   1.000
_cell.length_b   1.000
_cell.length_c   1.000
_cell.angle_alpha   90.00
_cell.angle_beta   90.00
_cell.angle_gamma   90.00
#
_symmetry.space_group_name_H-M   'P 1'
#
loop_
_entity.id
_entity.type
_entity.pdbx_description
1 polymer ?
#
loop_
_entity_poly.entity_id
_entity_poly.type
_entity_poly.pdbx_seq_one_letter_code
_entity_poly.pdbx_strand_id
1 'polypeptide(L)'
;QNFWFGVGTGDFSKSFNEYYAVNEPNLNPRYWFLSHNQFLTQWVALGFIGLLLFLAGWFAPFIIERSYKDLLALSFMIILTLSMLNEDTLETHIGVSMVSLFYGLIVFGQSHKRIAQNGRVE
;
A
#
# COMPACT_ATOMS: atom_id res chain seq x y z
N GLN A 1 9.49 18.86 -5.49
CA GLN A 1 8.38 19.83 -5.64
C GLN A 1 7.07 19.09 -5.33
N ASN A 2 6.01 19.75 -4.86
CA ASN A 2 4.70 19.16 -4.51
C ASN A 2 4.68 18.10 -3.38
N PHE A 3 5.27 18.42 -2.22
CA PHE A 3 5.33 17.49 -1.07
C PHE A 3 3.96 17.04 -0.54
N TRP A 4 2.99 17.95 -0.48
CA TRP A 4 1.70 17.70 0.20
C TRP A 4 0.69 16.95 -0.67
N PHE A 5 0.62 17.28 -1.97
CA PHE A 5 -0.40 16.79 -2.90
C PHE A 5 0.16 15.95 -4.06
N GLY A 6 1.49 15.79 -4.14
CA GLY A 6 2.13 14.99 -5.17
C GLY A 6 2.02 15.61 -6.55
N VAL A 7 2.44 14.84 -7.56
CA VAL A 7 2.38 15.26 -8.97
C VAL A 7 1.14 14.74 -9.70
N GLY A 8 0.33 13.90 -9.06
CA GLY A 8 -0.76 13.15 -9.67
C GLY A 8 -0.31 11.80 -10.23
N THR A 9 -1.21 10.81 -10.22
CA THR A 9 -0.92 9.45 -10.73
C THR A 9 -0.61 9.41 -12.22
N GLY A 10 -1.16 10.33 -13.01
CA GLY A 10 -0.94 10.42 -14.47
C GLY A 10 0.38 11.07 -14.89
N ASP A 11 0.94 11.95 -14.05
CA ASP A 11 2.17 12.71 -14.37
C ASP A 11 3.42 12.14 -13.68
N PHE A 12 3.29 11.03 -12.94
CA PHE A 12 4.37 10.41 -12.18
C PHE A 12 5.60 10.08 -13.04
N SER A 13 5.43 9.36 -14.17
CA SER A 13 6.57 9.04 -15.05
C SER A 13 7.19 10.28 -15.68
N LYS A 14 6.39 11.31 -15.96
CA LYS A 14 6.88 12.56 -16.53
C LYS A 14 7.73 13.34 -15.53
N SER A 15 7.26 13.49 -14.29
CA SER A 15 8.02 14.19 -13.25
C SER A 15 9.30 13.43 -12.89
N PHE A 16 9.27 12.09 -12.95
CA PHE A 16 10.45 11.27 -12.71
C PHE A 16 11.50 11.46 -13.80
N ASN A 17 11.09 11.46 -15.07
CA ASN A 17 11.97 11.75 -16.20
C ASN A 17 12.55 13.17 -16.15
N GLU A 18 11.74 14.17 -15.77
CA GLU A 18 12.20 15.54 -15.56
C GLU A 18 13.23 15.62 -14.41
N TYR A 19 12.99 14.89 -13.32
CA TYR A 19 13.93 14.82 -12.20
C TYR A 19 15.29 14.23 -12.62
N TYR A 20 15.30 13.12 -13.33
CA TYR A 20 16.55 12.52 -13.82
C TYR A 20 17.27 13.39 -14.84
N ALA A 21 16.54 14.03 -15.74
CA ALA A 21 17.13 14.94 -16.73
C ALA A 21 17.87 16.12 -16.09
N VAL A 22 17.40 16.60 -14.93
CA VAL A 22 18.02 17.73 -14.21
C VAL A 22 19.12 17.28 -13.25
N ASN A 23 18.90 16.19 -12.50
CA ASN A 23 19.78 15.81 -11.39
C ASN A 23 20.81 14.72 -11.76
N GLU A 24 20.52 13.90 -12.77
CA GLU A 24 21.37 12.79 -13.22
C GLU A 24 21.60 12.84 -14.74
N PRO A 25 22.05 13.97 -15.31
CA PRO A 25 22.14 14.16 -16.77
C PRO A 25 23.15 13.22 -17.45
N ASN A 26 24.08 12.65 -16.69
CA ASN A 26 25.08 11.70 -17.19
C ASN A 26 24.60 10.24 -17.18
N LEU A 27 23.46 9.95 -16.53
CA LEU A 27 22.92 8.60 -16.47
C LEU A 27 22.10 8.33 -17.72
N ASN A 28 22.42 7.24 -18.43
CA ASN A 28 21.69 6.85 -19.63
C ASN A 28 20.20 6.67 -19.30
N PRO A 29 19.26 7.26 -20.08
CA PRO A 29 17.82 7.14 -19.87
C PRO A 29 17.29 5.72 -19.74
N ARG A 30 18.02 4.73 -20.29
CA ARG A 30 17.69 3.30 -20.15
C ARG A 30 17.72 2.80 -18.70
N TYR A 31 18.39 3.50 -17.80
CA TYR A 31 18.52 3.13 -16.38
C TYR A 31 17.65 3.97 -15.44
N TRP A 32 16.74 4.79 -15.96
CA TRP A 32 15.82 5.60 -15.15
C TRP A 32 14.64 4.75 -14.68
N PHE A 33 14.94 3.78 -13.82
CA PHE A 33 13.93 2.89 -13.26
C PHE A 33 13.20 3.57 -12.11
N LEU A 34 11.89 3.38 -12.07
CA LEU A 34 11.07 3.76 -10.93
C LEU A 34 11.49 2.93 -9.71
N SER A 35 11.37 3.53 -8.52
CA SER A 35 11.53 2.76 -7.29
C SER A 35 10.40 1.74 -7.21
N HIS A 36 10.74 0.46 -7.16
CA HIS A 36 9.80 -0.62 -6.89
C HIS A 36 9.38 -0.58 -5.41
N ASN A 37 8.65 0.46 -5.00
CA ASN A 37 8.23 0.65 -3.62
C ASN A 37 6.89 1.36 -3.60
N GLN A 38 5.85 0.61 -3.24
CA GLN A 38 4.47 1.08 -3.28
C GLN A 38 4.30 2.37 -2.48
N PHE A 39 4.89 2.47 -1.30
CA PHE A 39 4.73 3.64 -0.42
C PHE A 39 5.38 4.89 -1.02
N LEU A 40 6.55 4.74 -1.63
CA LEU A 40 7.23 5.85 -2.30
C LEU A 40 6.45 6.27 -3.56
N THR A 41 5.97 5.30 -4.34
CA THR A 41 5.12 5.54 -5.50
C THR A 41 3.87 6.33 -5.11
N GLN A 42 3.15 5.91 -4.06
CA GLN A 42 1.98 6.63 -3.56
C GLN A 42 2.33 8.03 -3.03
N TRP A 43 3.48 8.18 -2.36
CA TRP A 43 3.90 9.48 -1.83
C TRP A 43 4.21 10.48 -2.95
N VAL A 44 4.93 10.07 -3.99
CA VAL A 44 5.25 10.97 -5.10
C VAL A 44 3.99 11.28 -5.91
N ALA A 45 3.14 10.28 -6.16
CA ALA A 45 1.93 10.46 -6.94
C ALA A 45 0.88 11.32 -6.23
N LEU A 46 0.60 11.08 -4.94
CA LEU A 46 -0.51 11.69 -4.22
C LEU A 46 -0.09 12.66 -3.10
N GLY A 47 1.23 12.77 -2.85
CA GLY A 47 1.78 13.58 -1.78
C GLY A 47 1.61 12.96 -0.40
N PHE A 48 2.06 13.69 0.61
CA PHE A 48 2.03 13.23 2.00
C PHE A 48 0.61 12.96 2.50
N ILE A 49 -0.38 13.75 2.05
CA ILE A 49 -1.79 13.55 2.42
C ILE A 49 -2.31 12.24 1.81
N GLY A 50 -2.00 11.97 0.54
CA GLY A 50 -2.36 10.71 -0.10
C GLY A 50 -1.71 9.51 0.56
N LEU A 51 -0.43 9.61 0.94
CA LEU A 51 0.26 8.56 1.68
C LEU A 51 -0.42 8.27 3.04
N LEU A 52 -0.81 9.31 3.78
CA LEU A 52 -1.54 9.12 5.04
C LEU A 52 -2.89 8.44 4.84
N LEU A 53 -3.64 8.84 3.80
CA LEU A 53 -4.91 8.18 3.47
C LEU A 53 -4.72 6.73 3.06
N PHE A 54 -3.66 6.44 2.30
CA PHE A 54 -3.30 5.08 1.91
C PHE A 54 -2.94 4.22 3.13
N LEU A 55 -2.07 4.73 4.02
CA LEU A 55 -1.71 4.03 5.26
C LEU A 55 -2.92 3.84 6.17
N ALA A 56 -3.80 4.83 6.26
CA ALA A 56 -5.05 4.71 7.00
C ALA A 56 -5.95 3.62 6.39
N GLY A 57 -6.16 3.62 5.08
CA GLY A 57 -6.93 2.58 4.39
C GLY A 57 -6.34 1.17 4.56
N TRP A 58 -5.01 1.06 4.59
CA TRP A 58 -4.30 -0.21 4.73
C TRP A 58 -4.32 -0.76 6.17
N PHE A 59 -4.07 0.09 7.18
CA PHE A 59 -3.91 -0.34 8.57
C PHE A 59 -5.16 -0.15 9.44
N ALA A 60 -6.02 0.83 9.15
CA ALA A 60 -7.20 1.10 9.99
C ALA A 60 -8.16 -0.10 10.08
N PRO A 61 -8.53 -0.79 8.99
CA PRO A 61 -9.44 -1.93 9.10
C PRO A 61 -8.86 -3.04 9.97
N PHE A 62 -7.57 -3.33 9.79
CA PHE A 62 -6.84 -4.32 10.58
C PHE A 62 -6.81 -4.00 12.09
N ILE A 63 -6.70 -2.72 12.45
CA ILE A 63 -6.71 -2.26 13.85
C ILE A 63 -8.14 -2.25 14.42
N ILE A 64 -9.10 -1.71 13.67
CA ILE A 64 -10.51 -1.57 14.08
C ILE A 64 -11.13 -2.96 14.35
N GLU A 65 -10.90 -3.91 13.45
CA GLU A 65 -11.39 -5.30 13.59
C GLU A 65 -10.59 -6.10 14.62
N ARG A 66 -9.53 -5.51 15.18
CA ARG A 66 -8.58 -6.14 16.10
C ARG A 66 -8.01 -7.45 15.55
N SER A 67 -7.86 -7.54 14.23
CA SER A 67 -7.36 -8.73 13.54
C SER A 67 -5.91 -9.04 13.90
N TYR A 68 -5.17 -8.07 14.46
CA TYR A 68 -3.83 -8.29 15.02
C TYR A 68 -3.75 -9.35 16.14
N LYS A 69 -4.89 -9.75 16.72
CA LYS A 69 -4.95 -10.83 17.71
C LYS A 69 -4.90 -12.23 17.09
N ASP A 70 -5.19 -12.33 15.80
CA ASP A 70 -5.15 -13.57 15.06
C ASP A 70 -3.83 -13.70 14.30
N LEU A 71 -3.14 -14.81 14.50
CA LEU A 71 -1.81 -15.03 13.94
C LEU A 71 -1.83 -15.08 12.41
N LEU A 72 -2.89 -15.62 11.80
CA LEU A 72 -3.03 -15.69 10.35
C LEU A 72 -3.21 -14.27 9.76
N ALA A 73 -4.08 -13.46 10.37
CA ALA A 73 -4.25 -12.08 9.94
C ALA A 73 -2.99 -11.23 10.14
N LEU A 74 -2.30 -11.38 11.27
CA LEU A 74 -1.06 -10.66 11.56
C LEU A 74 0.06 -11.04 10.59
N SER A 75 0.29 -12.33 10.37
CA SER A 75 1.31 -12.81 9.43
C SER A 75 1.01 -12.38 8.00
N PHE A 76 -0.24 -12.48 7.55
CA PHE A 76 -0.69 -12.00 6.24
C PHE A 76 -0.40 -10.50 6.06
N MET A 77 -0.75 -9.67 7.05
CA MET A 77 -0.49 -8.23 7.00
C MET A 77 1.00 -7.89 6.94
N ILE A 78 1.83 -8.57 7.73
CA ILE A 78 3.29 -8.35 7.73
C ILE A 78 3.87 -8.73 6.37
N ILE A 79 3.53 -9.91 5.86
CA ILE A 79 4.06 -10.39 4.57
C ILE A 79 3.71 -9.43 3.43
N LEU A 80 2.44 -9.01 3.34
CA LEU A 80 2.04 -8.08 2.27
C LEU A 80 2.67 -6.70 2.43
N THR A 81 2.71 -6.16 3.65
CA THR A 81 3.35 -4.86 3.90
C THR A 81 4.82 -4.89 3.52
N LEU A 82 5.54 -5.96 3.86
CA LEU A 82 6.95 -6.15 3.47
C LEU A 82 7.11 -6.33 1.96
N SER A 83 6.22 -7.08 1.31
CA SER A 83 6.20 -7.23 -0.14
C SER A 83 6.05 -5.87 -0.84
N MET A 84 5.18 -5.01 -0.32
CA MET A 84 4.92 -3.67 -0.85
C MET A 84 6.08 -2.68 -0.66
N LEU A 85 7.07 -2.99 0.21
CA LEU A 85 8.31 -2.22 0.29
C LEU A 85 9.23 -2.47 -0.91
N ASN A 86 9.09 -3.62 -1.57
CA ASN A 86 9.97 -4.07 -2.66
C ASN A 86 9.28 -4.13 -4.03
N GLU A 87 7.95 -4.07 -4.09
CA GLU A 87 7.21 -4.09 -5.35
C GLU A 87 5.91 -3.27 -5.26
N ASP A 88 5.47 -2.71 -6.38
CA ASP A 88 4.18 -2.01 -6.51
C ASP A 88 3.00 -3.02 -6.62
N THR A 89 2.82 -3.83 -5.58
CA THR A 89 1.88 -4.96 -5.58
C THR A 89 0.44 -4.54 -5.92
N LEU A 90 -0.01 -3.39 -5.43
CA LEU A 90 -1.39 -2.91 -5.63
C LEU A 90 -1.62 -2.23 -6.97
N GLU A 91 -0.57 -1.87 -7.69
CA GLU A 91 -0.69 -1.31 -9.06
C GLU A 91 -0.90 -2.42 -10.10
N THR A 92 -0.55 -3.67 -9.76
CA THR A 92 -0.79 -4.81 -10.64
C THR A 92 -2.22 -5.32 -10.50
N HIS A 93 -2.87 -5.64 -11.62
CA HIS A 93 -4.23 -6.20 -11.63
C HIS A 93 -4.35 -7.50 -10.81
N ILE A 94 -3.34 -8.37 -10.92
CA ILE A 94 -3.30 -9.64 -10.19
C ILE A 94 -3.10 -9.39 -8.69
N GLY A 95 -2.16 -8.52 -8.34
CA GLY A 95 -1.85 -8.20 -6.94
C GLY A 95 -3.04 -7.55 -6.23
N VAL A 96 -3.66 -6.52 -6.81
CA VAL A 96 -4.83 -5.88 -6.20
C VAL A 96 -6.01 -6.85 -6.02
N SER A 97 -6.25 -7.74 -6.98
CA SER A 97 -7.32 -8.73 -6.90
C SER A 97 -7.06 -9.74 -5.78
N MET A 98 -5.83 -10.26 -5.69
CA MET A 98 -5.44 -11.21 -4.65
C MET A 98 -5.49 -10.56 -3.26
N VAL A 99 -4.90 -9.36 -3.13
CA VAL A 99 -4.87 -8.64 -1.86
C VAL A 99 -6.27 -8.29 -1.40
N SER A 100 -7.12 -7.71 -2.25
CA SER A 100 -8.50 -7.35 -1.86
C SER A 100 -9.33 -8.55 -1.41
N LEU A 101 -9.23 -9.70 -2.10
CA LEU A 101 -9.94 -10.92 -1.73
C LEU A 101 -9.52 -11.43 -0.35
N PHE A 102 -8.22 -11.67 -0.15
CA PHE A 102 -7.72 -12.25 1.10
C PHE A 102 -7.77 -11.26 2.26
N TYR A 103 -7.52 -9.98 2.02
CA TYR A 103 -7.71 -8.92 3.02
C TYR A 103 -9.17 -8.88 3.46
N GLY A 104 -10.11 -8.90 2.51
CA GLY A 104 -11.55 -8.98 2.77
C GLY A 104 -11.92 -10.16 3.67
N LEU A 105 -11.50 -11.36 3.29
CA LEU A 105 -11.83 -12.60 3.99
C LEU A 105 -11.17 -12.71 5.38
N ILE A 106 -9.90 -12.32 5.49
CA ILE A 106 -9.11 -12.52 6.71
C ILE A 106 -9.35 -11.40 7.72
N VAL A 107 -9.41 -10.14 7.28
CA VAL A 107 -9.58 -8.99 8.18
C VAL A 107 -11.03 -8.88 8.63
N PHE A 108 -11.98 -8.83 7.70
CA PHE A 108 -13.41 -8.64 8.04
C PHE A 108 -14.13 -9.94 8.38
N GLY A 109 -13.77 -11.06 7.74
CA GLY A 109 -14.44 -12.35 7.98
C GLY A 109 -14.22 -12.93 9.38
N GLN A 110 -13.12 -12.56 10.05
CA GLN A 110 -12.85 -13.01 11.42
C GLN A 110 -13.67 -12.27 12.48
N SER A 111 -14.10 -11.04 12.20
CA SER A 111 -14.85 -10.24 13.16
C SER A 111 -16.19 -10.88 13.53
N HIS A 112 -16.86 -11.47 12.54
CA HIS A 112 -18.09 -12.25 12.75
C HIS A 112 -17.89 -13.46 13.69
N LYS A 113 -16.75 -14.17 13.59
CA LYS A 113 -16.47 -15.31 14.47
C LYS A 113 -16.28 -14.88 15.92
N ARG A 114 -15.63 -13.73 16.16
CA ARG A 114 -15.42 -13.21 17.53
C ARG A 114 -16.71 -12.71 18.18
N ILE A 115 -17.58 -12.03 17.44
CA ILE A 115 -18.90 -11.61 17.95
C ILE A 115 -19.74 -12.85 18.33
N ALA A 116 -19.76 -13.87 17.47
CA ALA A 116 -20.48 -15.12 17.74
C ALA A 116 -19.91 -15.92 18.92
N GLN A 117 -18.60 -15.80 19.19
CA GLN A 117 -17.97 -16.42 20.36
C GLN A 117 -18.26 -15.65 21.64
N ASN A 118 -18.17 -14.32 21.65
CA ASN A 118 -18.45 -13.52 22.85
C ASN A 118 -19.93 -13.60 23.27
N GLY A 119 -20.88 -13.60 22.32
CA GLY A 119 -22.31 -13.72 22.64
C GLY A 119 -22.77 -15.12 23.05
N ARG A 120 -21.87 -16.11 23.10
CA ARG A 120 -22.14 -17.47 23.65
C ARG A 120 -21.66 -17.64 25.08
N VAL A 121 -20.94 -16.65 25.62
CA VAL A 121 -20.35 -16.68 26.97
C VAL A 121 -21.14 -15.79 27.94
N GLU A 122 -22.14 -15.05 27.45
CA GLU A 122 -23.18 -14.36 28.23
C GLU A 122 -24.47 -15.18 28.26
#